data_AF-A0A6M0QDJ7-F1
#
_entry.id   AF-A0A6M0QDJ7-F1
#
_cell.length_a   1.000
_cell.length_b   1.000
_cell.length_c   1.000
_cell.angle_alpha   90.00
_cell.angle_beta   90.00
_cell.angle_gamma   90.00
#
_symmetry.space_group_name_H-M   'P 1'
#
loop_
_entity.id
_entity.type
_entity.pdbx_description
1 polymer ?
#
loop_
_entity_poly.entity_id
_entity_poly.type
_entity_poly.pdbx_seq_one_letter_code
_entity_poly.pdbx_strand_id
1 'polypeptide(L)'
;MIINKKYLYLFFVLFISSMVLNFPFPHGNPLGQTASSILNIPIKTSNGLHYVGITALLLLIVSLFFLVKALKKYKARVTLIAIAVAIFAPLLLVDLFQKTFATGIYAISYEREESVCNFEMVNGKTLHGLCELTLQNNSEDQVGFSIDFYEEYLFEDNLPMVYLMNNSAPYVVSLNGKEKKRLKLETTIAVSNMSILIQSGESRFVNIIIRSGDKTRRL
;
A
#
# COMPACT_ATOMS: atom_id res chain seq x y z
N MET A 1 31.95 23.19 10.69
CA MET A 1 30.86 22.65 9.84
C MET A 1 29.51 22.80 10.54
N ILE A 2 29.40 22.36 11.79
CA ILE A 2 28.23 22.57 12.67
C ILE A 2 28.51 23.71 13.65
N ILE A 3 27.57 24.63 13.83
CA ILE A 3 27.59 25.76 14.78
C ILE A 3 26.88 25.36 16.08
N ASN A 4 25.68 24.78 15.97
CA ASN A 4 24.83 24.53 17.12
C ASN A 4 24.40 23.05 17.16
N LYS A 5 24.96 22.30 18.11
CA LYS A 5 24.66 20.88 18.32
C LYS A 5 23.22 20.64 18.78
N LYS A 6 22.62 21.56 19.55
CA LYS A 6 21.23 21.44 20.01
C LYS A 6 20.25 21.53 18.84
N TYR A 7 20.48 22.48 17.92
CA TYR A 7 19.66 22.58 16.70
C TYR A 7 19.85 21.38 15.77
N LEU A 8 21.06 20.83 15.69
CA LEU A 8 21.28 19.62 14.92
C LEU A 8 20.54 18.41 15.51
N TYR A 9 20.52 18.27 16.84
CA TYR A 9 19.76 17.23 17.52
C TYR A 9 18.25 17.39 17.29
N LEU A 10 17.72 18.61 17.44
CA LEU A 10 16.32 18.92 17.15
C LEU A 10 15.95 18.61 15.69
N PHE A 11 16.84 18.91 14.74
CA PHE A 11 16.67 18.52 13.35
C PHE A 11 16.48 17.01 13.23
N PHE A 12 17.39 16.19 13.76
CA PHE A 12 17.30 14.74 13.63
C PHE A 12 16.02 14.17 14.26
N VAL A 13 15.66 14.62 15.46
CA VAL A 13 14.43 14.16 16.13
C VAL A 13 13.20 14.47 15.27
N LEU A 14 13.04 15.72 14.85
CA LEU A 14 11.86 16.13 14.07
C LEU A 14 11.83 15.51 12.67
N PHE A 15 13.01 15.38 12.04
CA PHE A 15 13.14 14.78 10.72
C PHE A 15 12.78 13.30 10.74
N ILE A 16 13.30 12.53 11.71
CA ILE A 16 12.97 11.11 11.87
C ILE A 16 11.49 10.96 12.22
N SER A 17 10.94 11.77 13.13
CA SER A 17 9.50 11.74 13.46
C SER A 17 8.63 12.00 12.22
N SER A 18 9.01 12.98 11.38
CA SER A 18 8.33 13.25 10.11
C SER A 18 8.35 12.03 9.18
N MET A 19 9.52 11.38 9.04
CA MET A 19 9.66 10.18 8.21
C MET A 19 8.84 9.00 8.74
N VAL A 20 8.81 8.78 10.06
CA VAL A 20 8.01 7.71 10.68
C VAL A 20 6.53 7.94 10.44
N LEU A 21 6.05 9.19 10.57
CA LEU A 21 4.65 9.54 10.30
C LEU A 21 4.29 9.43 8.82
N ASN A 22 5.26 9.61 7.91
CA ASN A 22 5.08 9.45 6.48
C ASN A 22 5.43 8.03 5.98
N PHE A 23 5.66 7.07 6.87
CA PHE A 23 6.08 5.73 6.47
C PHE A 23 4.91 5.01 5.78
N PRO A 24 5.03 4.59 4.50
CA PRO A 24 3.90 4.05 3.72
C PRO A 24 3.67 2.56 4.01
N PHE A 25 3.52 2.22 5.30
CA PHE A 25 3.32 0.86 5.80
C PHE A 25 2.53 0.93 7.12
N PRO A 26 1.63 -0.03 7.44
CA PRO A 26 1.41 -1.34 6.80
C PRO A 26 0.49 -1.32 5.59
N HIS A 27 -0.28 -0.27 5.38
CA HIS A 27 -1.22 -0.23 4.26
C HIS A 27 -0.54 0.40 3.06
N GLY A 28 -0.61 -0.28 1.91
CA GLY A 28 -0.28 0.36 0.65
C GLY A 28 -1.31 1.46 0.43
N ASN A 29 -0.88 2.70 0.18
CA ASN A 29 -1.79 3.68 -0.42
C ASN A 29 -2.04 3.18 -1.84
N PRO A 30 -3.28 2.80 -2.18
CA PRO A 30 -3.60 2.41 -3.54
C PRO A 30 -3.25 3.53 -4.50
N LEU A 31 -2.73 3.18 -5.68
CA LEU A 31 -2.56 4.11 -6.79
C LEU A 31 -3.91 4.78 -7.08
N GLY A 32 -4.09 6.05 -6.65
CA GLY A 32 -5.34 6.81 -6.80
C GLY A 32 -5.87 7.52 -5.54
N GLN A 33 -5.52 7.09 -4.32
CA GLN A 33 -6.05 7.72 -3.09
C GLN A 33 -5.49 9.11 -2.81
N THR A 34 -4.29 9.38 -3.30
CA THR A 34 -3.60 10.64 -3.06
C THR A 34 -4.14 11.68 -4.03
N ALA A 35 -5.17 12.42 -3.61
CA ALA A 35 -5.70 13.54 -4.39
C ALA A 35 -4.65 14.65 -4.55
N SER A 36 -3.81 14.85 -3.54
CA SER A 36 -2.62 15.68 -3.64
C SER A 36 -1.55 15.30 -2.62
N SER A 37 -0.29 15.39 -3.07
CA SER A 37 0.90 15.19 -2.24
C SER A 37 1.92 16.28 -2.47
N ILE A 38 2.67 16.60 -1.41
CA ILE A 38 3.84 17.47 -1.48
C ILE A 38 5.03 16.65 -1.01
N LEU A 39 6.08 16.52 -1.83
CA LEU A 39 7.28 15.73 -1.51
C LEU A 39 6.99 14.27 -1.11
N ASN A 40 6.05 13.61 -1.81
CA ASN A 40 5.54 12.27 -1.47
C ASN A 40 4.86 12.16 -0.09
N ILE A 41 4.45 13.29 0.50
CA ILE A 41 3.62 13.33 1.71
C ILE A 41 2.17 13.63 1.29
N PRO A 42 1.20 12.71 1.54
CA PRO A 42 -0.19 12.92 1.19
C PRO A 42 -0.81 14.00 2.10
N ILE A 43 -1.33 15.07 1.50
CA ILE A 43 -2.00 16.17 2.23
C ILE A 43 -3.53 16.10 2.09
N LYS A 44 -4.02 15.44 1.04
CA LYS A 44 -5.44 15.22 0.78
C LYS A 44 -5.67 13.81 0.27
N THR A 45 -6.69 13.16 0.81
CA THR A 45 -7.23 11.87 0.37
C THR A 45 -8.63 12.05 -0.19
N SER A 46 -9.20 10.99 -0.75
CA SER A 46 -10.62 10.93 -1.14
C SER A 46 -11.59 11.29 0.00
N ASN A 47 -11.20 11.02 1.25
CA ASN A 47 -12.00 11.31 2.45
C ASN A 47 -11.76 12.71 3.04
N GLY A 48 -10.99 13.57 2.38
CA GLY A 48 -10.69 14.93 2.84
C GLY A 48 -9.23 15.14 3.24
N LEU A 49 -8.99 16.08 4.16
CA LEU A 49 -7.62 16.45 4.58
C LEU A 49 -6.94 15.29 5.32
N HIS A 50 -5.70 15.01 4.94
CA HIS A 50 -4.90 13.97 5.57
C HIS A 50 -4.06 14.57 6.71
N TYR A 51 -4.66 14.70 7.90
CA TYR A 51 -4.06 15.38 9.04
C TYR A 51 -2.67 14.85 9.41
N VAL A 52 -2.48 13.52 9.37
CA VAL A 52 -1.17 12.89 9.67
C VAL A 52 -0.10 13.39 8.70
N GLY A 53 -0.40 13.46 7.40
CA GLY A 53 0.53 13.95 6.39
C GLY A 53 0.78 15.46 6.51
N ILE A 54 -0.22 16.25 6.87
CA ILE A 54 -0.05 17.69 7.16
C ILE A 54 0.90 17.87 8.36
N THR A 55 0.72 17.10 9.43
CA THR A 55 1.61 17.14 10.61
C THR A 55 3.02 16.70 10.23
N ALA A 56 3.18 15.63 9.44
CA ALA A 56 4.48 15.18 8.96
C ALA A 56 5.19 16.26 8.13
N LEU A 57 4.47 16.94 7.23
CA LEU A 57 5.00 18.03 6.42
C LEU A 57 5.44 19.23 7.27
N LEU A 58 4.64 19.62 8.28
CA LEU A 58 5.01 20.69 9.21
C LEU A 58 6.28 20.34 9.99
N LEU A 59 6.39 19.11 10.49
CA LEU A 59 7.59 18.62 11.17
C LEU A 59 8.81 18.64 10.25
N LEU A 60 8.65 18.25 8.98
CA LEU A 60 9.72 18.31 7.98
C LEU A 60 10.20 19.75 7.79
N ILE A 61 9.30 20.71 7.57
CA ILE A 61 9.64 22.13 7.37
C ILE A 61 10.39 22.68 8.58
N VAL A 62 9.89 22.44 9.80
CA VAL A 62 10.53 22.88 11.04
C VAL A 62 11.90 22.21 11.22
N SER A 63 12.04 20.92 10.88
CA SER A 63 13.33 20.23 10.93
C SER A 63 14.36 20.89 10.01
N LEU A 64 13.99 21.20 8.76
CA LEU A 64 14.89 21.82 7.78
C LEU A 64 15.31 23.23 8.22
N PHE A 65 14.43 23.98 8.88
CA PHE A 65 14.79 25.26 9.50
C PHE A 65 15.91 25.09 10.54
N PHE A 66 15.77 24.11 11.45
CA PHE A 66 16.81 23.83 12.44
C PHE A 66 18.12 23.36 11.81
N LEU A 67 18.07 22.57 10.73
CA LEU A 67 19.26 22.16 9.97
C LEU A 67 20.03 23.37 9.43
N VAL A 68 19.33 24.34 8.82
CA VAL A 68 19.95 25.57 8.28
C VAL A 68 20.60 26.39 9.39
N LYS A 69 19.96 26.49 10.57
CA LYS A 69 20.50 27.19 11.75
C LYS A 69 21.66 26.44 12.40
N ALA A 70 21.72 25.12 12.27
CA ALA A 70 22.78 24.30 12.84
C ALA A 70 24.10 24.38 12.07
N LEU A 71 24.11 24.78 10.79
CA LEU A 71 25.29 24.71 9.90
C LEU A 71 25.95 26.07 9.67
N LYS A 72 27.30 26.08 9.54
CA LYS A 72 28.09 27.31 9.23
C LYS A 72 28.24 27.55 7.73
N LYS A 73 28.50 26.48 6.98
CA LYS A 73 28.79 26.48 5.53
C LYS A 73 28.00 25.35 4.87
N TYR A 74 27.79 25.42 3.56
CA TYR A 74 27.09 24.42 2.75
C TYR A 74 25.61 24.20 3.10
N LYS A 75 24.96 25.18 3.76
CA LYS A 75 23.55 25.12 4.18
C LYS A 75 22.63 24.60 3.07
N ALA A 76 22.67 25.24 1.90
CA ALA A 76 21.83 24.86 0.75
C ALA A 76 22.07 23.42 0.28
N ARG A 77 23.34 22.99 0.16
CA ARG A 77 23.67 21.63 -0.33
C ARG A 77 23.18 20.55 0.63
N VAL A 78 23.39 20.74 1.94
CA VAL A 78 22.96 19.76 2.95
C VAL A 78 21.44 19.73 3.07
N THR A 79 20.78 20.89 2.99
CA THR A 79 19.31 20.96 2.98
C THR A 79 18.72 20.25 1.76
N LEU A 80 19.30 20.42 0.57
CA LEU A 80 18.86 19.68 -0.64
C LEU A 80 19.01 18.17 -0.48
N ILE A 81 20.12 17.71 0.10
CA ILE A 81 20.33 16.29 0.41
C ILE A 81 19.27 15.80 1.40
N ALA A 82 18.97 16.56 2.46
CA ALA A 82 17.95 16.17 3.43
C ALA A 82 16.55 16.06 2.80
N ILE A 83 16.20 16.97 1.88
CA ILE A 83 14.95 16.89 1.12
C ILE A 83 14.92 15.64 0.24
N ALA A 84 16.01 15.34 -0.49
CA ALA A 84 16.10 14.13 -1.30
C ALA A 84 15.92 12.87 -0.44
N VAL A 85 16.58 12.81 0.72
CA VAL A 85 16.41 11.70 1.67
C VAL A 85 14.96 11.57 2.13
N ALA A 86 14.29 12.68 2.47
CA ALA A 86 12.89 12.64 2.90
C ALA A 86 11.93 12.09 1.82
N ILE A 87 12.22 12.33 0.54
CA ILE A 87 11.41 11.87 -0.60
C ILE A 87 11.64 10.37 -0.88
N PHE A 88 12.90 9.95 -0.93
CA PHE A 88 13.25 8.62 -1.45
C PHE A 88 13.39 7.55 -0.36
N ALA A 89 13.86 7.92 0.82
CA ALA A 89 14.14 6.93 1.86
C ALA A 89 12.90 6.19 2.37
N PRO A 90 11.70 6.79 2.55
CA PRO A 90 10.53 6.05 3.01
C PRO A 90 10.18 4.87 2.08
N LEU A 91 10.26 5.05 0.77
CA LEU A 91 9.99 4.00 -0.21
C LEU A 91 11.00 2.85 -0.12
N LEU A 92 12.29 3.17 -0.01
CA LEU A 92 13.36 2.17 0.13
C LEU A 92 13.29 1.42 1.47
N LEU A 93 12.89 2.11 2.53
CA LEU A 93 12.80 1.56 3.87
C LEU A 93 11.64 0.58 4.03
N VAL A 94 10.55 0.70 3.25
CA VAL A 94 9.45 -0.29 3.29
C VAL A 94 9.93 -1.66 2.84
N ASP A 95 10.60 -1.75 1.69
CA ASP A 95 11.11 -3.03 1.18
C ASP A 95 12.10 -3.67 2.16
N LEU A 96 13.03 -2.87 2.68
CA LEU A 96 13.98 -3.29 3.72
C LEU A 96 13.25 -3.78 4.98
N PHE A 97 12.28 -3.01 5.48
CA PHE A 97 11.51 -3.38 6.66
C PHE A 97 10.75 -4.70 6.46
N GLN A 98 10.09 -4.87 5.31
CA GLN A 98 9.36 -6.10 4.99
C GLN A 98 10.27 -7.33 4.92
N LYS A 99 11.50 -7.17 4.44
CA LYS A 99 12.50 -8.24 4.31
C LYS A 99 13.24 -8.59 5.60
N THR A 100 13.36 -7.64 6.53
CA THR A 100 14.24 -7.79 7.70
C THR A 100 13.51 -7.86 9.03
N PHE A 101 12.43 -7.09 9.20
CA PHE A 101 11.76 -6.93 10.50
C PHE A 101 10.30 -7.37 10.49
N ALA A 102 9.62 -7.32 9.34
CA ALA A 102 8.22 -7.68 9.28
C ALA A 102 8.01 -9.19 9.44
N THR A 103 6.91 -9.55 10.10
CA THR A 103 6.53 -10.95 10.37
C THR A 103 5.06 -11.19 10.01
N GLY A 104 4.70 -12.45 9.72
CA GLY A 104 3.34 -12.81 9.31
C GLY A 104 2.89 -12.04 8.06
N ILE A 105 1.64 -11.56 8.05
CA ILE A 105 1.06 -10.83 6.90
C ILE A 105 1.78 -9.52 6.53
N TYR A 106 2.60 -8.98 7.44
CA TYR A 106 3.40 -7.78 7.19
C TYR A 106 4.64 -8.08 6.33
N ALA A 107 5.13 -9.32 6.36
CA ALA A 107 6.24 -9.78 5.52
C ALA A 107 5.82 -10.09 4.08
N ILE A 108 4.51 -10.18 3.82
CA ILE A 108 3.98 -10.48 2.48
C ILE A 108 4.10 -9.25 1.58
N SER A 109 4.75 -9.38 0.43
CA SER A 109 4.73 -8.41 -0.66
C SER A 109 3.76 -8.87 -1.75
N TYR A 110 3.16 -7.90 -2.43
CA TYR A 110 2.15 -8.13 -3.47
C TYR A 110 2.50 -7.30 -4.70
N GLU A 111 2.60 -7.96 -5.85
CA GLU A 111 2.89 -7.33 -7.14
C GLU A 111 1.57 -6.91 -7.79
N ARG A 112 0.98 -5.82 -7.27
CA ARG A 112 -0.32 -5.31 -7.72
C ARG A 112 -0.36 -5.00 -9.22
N GLU A 113 0.75 -4.56 -9.79
CA GLU A 113 0.87 -4.22 -11.21
C GLU A 113 0.66 -5.43 -12.14
N GLU A 114 0.93 -6.64 -11.65
CA GLU A 114 0.74 -7.90 -12.39
C GLU A 114 -0.62 -8.55 -12.12
N SER A 115 -1.40 -7.99 -11.21
CA SER A 115 -2.67 -8.58 -10.80
C SER A 115 -3.77 -8.35 -11.83
N VAL A 116 -4.50 -9.42 -12.14
CA VAL A 116 -5.60 -9.41 -13.10
C VAL A 116 -6.73 -10.34 -12.65
N CYS A 117 -7.96 -9.91 -12.85
CA CYS A 117 -9.17 -10.70 -12.67
C CYS A 117 -9.98 -10.70 -13.96
N ASN A 118 -10.27 -11.89 -14.48
CA ASN A 118 -11.08 -12.11 -15.66
C ASN A 118 -12.42 -12.74 -15.25
N PHE A 119 -13.49 -12.27 -15.87
CA PHE A 119 -14.84 -12.76 -15.66
C PHE A 119 -15.44 -13.16 -17.00
N GLU A 120 -15.91 -14.39 -17.11
CA GLU A 120 -16.48 -14.94 -18.35
C GLU A 120 -17.78 -15.69 -18.09
N MET A 121 -18.78 -15.43 -18.92
CA MET A 121 -20.07 -16.14 -18.85
C MET A 121 -19.94 -17.54 -19.46
N VAL A 122 -20.25 -18.58 -18.68
CA VAL A 122 -20.10 -19.97 -19.12
C VAL A 122 -21.36 -20.53 -19.80
N ASN A 123 -22.55 -20.19 -19.29
CA ASN A 123 -23.82 -20.80 -19.74
C ASN A 123 -25.03 -19.84 -19.73
N GLY A 124 -24.77 -18.52 -19.76
CA GLY A 124 -25.80 -17.48 -19.67
C GLY A 124 -26.44 -17.28 -18.29
N LYS A 125 -26.13 -18.14 -17.31
CA LYS A 125 -26.64 -18.08 -15.93
C LYS A 125 -25.53 -18.10 -14.87
N THR A 126 -24.31 -18.43 -15.29
CA THR A 126 -23.16 -18.65 -14.44
C THR A 126 -21.98 -17.86 -14.99
N LEU A 127 -21.46 -16.94 -14.17
CA LEU A 127 -20.25 -16.19 -14.44
C LEU A 127 -19.09 -16.87 -13.71
N HIS A 128 -18.03 -17.21 -14.43
CA HIS A 128 -16.79 -17.72 -13.87
C HIS A 128 -15.81 -16.57 -13.68
N GLY A 129 -15.28 -16.42 -12.47
CA GLY A 129 -14.26 -15.43 -12.14
C GLY A 129 -12.92 -16.12 -11.86
N LEU A 130 -11.85 -15.63 -12.48
CA LEU A 130 -10.48 -16.10 -12.28
C LEU A 130 -9.58 -14.90 -12.02
N CYS A 131 -8.94 -14.87 -10.85
CA CYS A 131 -7.92 -13.87 -10.52
C CYS A 131 -6.55 -14.49 -10.38
N GLU A 132 -5.56 -13.83 -10.98
CA GLU A 132 -4.15 -14.18 -10.85
C GLU A 132 -3.45 -13.12 -10.00
N LEU A 133 -2.92 -13.54 -8.84
CA LEU A 133 -2.26 -12.66 -7.87
C LEU A 133 -0.85 -13.16 -7.60
N THR A 134 0.17 -12.29 -7.69
CA THR A 134 1.55 -12.65 -7.36
C THR A 134 1.90 -12.13 -5.97
N LEU A 135 2.10 -13.04 -5.02
CA LEU A 135 2.50 -12.71 -3.64
C LEU A 135 3.84 -13.37 -3.30
N GLN A 136 4.61 -12.70 -2.44
CA GLN A 136 5.88 -13.22 -1.95
C GLN A 136 5.95 -13.07 -0.43
N ASN A 137 6.38 -14.13 0.24
CA ASN A 137 6.72 -14.09 1.65
C ASN A 137 8.19 -13.71 1.80
N ASN A 138 8.48 -12.55 2.41
CA ASN A 138 9.86 -12.12 2.62
C ASN A 138 10.47 -12.63 3.93
N SER A 139 9.68 -13.27 4.80
CA SER A 139 10.17 -13.88 6.04
C SER A 139 10.74 -15.29 5.80
N GLU A 140 11.44 -15.82 6.80
CA GLU A 140 11.93 -17.22 6.79
C GLU A 140 10.83 -18.21 7.20
N ASP A 141 9.81 -17.73 7.93
CA ASP A 141 8.75 -18.57 8.47
C ASP A 141 7.61 -18.76 7.47
N GLN A 142 6.92 -19.89 7.55
CA GLN A 142 5.68 -20.09 6.82
C GLN A 142 4.58 -19.14 7.33
N VAL A 143 3.87 -18.48 6.42
CA VAL A 143 2.79 -17.55 6.75
C VAL A 143 1.48 -18.02 6.14
N GLY A 144 0.50 -18.30 7.00
CA GLY A 144 -0.89 -18.58 6.63
C GLY A 144 -1.78 -17.34 6.77
N PHE A 145 -2.58 -17.06 5.75
CA PHE A 145 -3.49 -15.92 5.71
C PHE A 145 -4.69 -16.18 4.78
N SER A 146 -5.74 -15.39 4.93
CA SER A 146 -6.86 -15.37 3.99
C SER A 146 -6.81 -14.13 3.10
N ILE A 147 -7.36 -14.25 1.88
CA ILE A 147 -7.51 -13.16 0.92
C ILE A 147 -9.00 -12.89 0.71
N ASP A 148 -9.38 -11.61 0.82
CA ASP A 148 -10.65 -11.06 0.35
C ASP A 148 -10.38 -9.98 -0.69
N PHE A 149 -11.37 -9.69 -1.51
CA PHE A 149 -11.33 -8.68 -2.55
C PHE A 149 -12.13 -7.44 -2.13
N TYR A 150 -11.72 -6.26 -2.56
CA TYR A 150 -12.51 -5.05 -2.32
C TYR A 150 -12.42 -4.10 -3.49
N GLU A 151 -13.51 -3.37 -3.72
CA GLU A 151 -13.51 -2.23 -4.62
C GLU A 151 -13.26 -0.96 -3.82
N GLU A 152 -12.45 -0.10 -4.39
CA GLU A 152 -12.11 1.18 -3.78
C GLU A 152 -13.02 2.31 -4.26
N TYR A 153 -13.38 2.27 -5.55
CA TYR A 153 -14.29 3.22 -6.17
C TYR A 153 -15.54 2.49 -6.63
N LEU A 154 -16.63 2.71 -5.89
CA LEU A 154 -17.96 2.34 -6.35
C LEU A 154 -18.49 3.53 -7.15
N PHE A 155 -18.28 3.52 -8.46
CA PHE A 155 -19.01 4.44 -9.33
C PHE A 155 -20.45 3.94 -9.43
N GLU A 156 -21.44 4.83 -9.32
CA GLU A 156 -22.87 4.47 -9.30
C GLU A 156 -23.29 3.61 -10.52
N ASP A 157 -22.58 3.77 -11.65
CA ASP A 157 -22.86 3.07 -12.90
C ASP A 157 -21.99 1.82 -13.16
N ASN A 158 -20.97 1.55 -12.33
CA ASN A 158 -20.07 0.40 -12.52
C ASN A 158 -20.38 -0.74 -11.55
N LEU A 159 -20.56 -1.94 -12.10
CA LEU A 159 -20.60 -3.16 -11.29
C LEU A 159 -19.25 -3.36 -10.58
N PRO A 160 -19.24 -3.63 -9.27
CA PRO A 160 -18.04 -3.92 -8.51
C PRO A 160 -17.50 -5.32 -8.85
N MET A 161 -16.93 -5.48 -10.04
CA MET A 161 -16.54 -6.77 -10.61
C MET A 161 -15.57 -7.52 -9.70
N VAL A 162 -14.55 -6.85 -9.14
CA VAL A 162 -13.55 -7.49 -8.28
C VAL A 162 -14.20 -8.02 -7.00
N TYR A 163 -15.21 -7.32 -6.47
CA TYR A 163 -15.93 -7.76 -5.28
C TYR A 163 -16.68 -9.09 -5.49
N LEU A 164 -17.06 -9.43 -6.73
CA LEU A 164 -17.74 -10.69 -7.03
C LEU A 164 -16.90 -11.93 -6.69
N MET A 165 -15.57 -11.79 -6.67
CA MET A 165 -14.67 -12.85 -6.20
C MET A 165 -14.94 -13.27 -4.76
N ASN A 166 -15.55 -12.39 -3.96
CA ASN A 166 -15.89 -12.72 -2.57
C ASN A 166 -16.99 -13.78 -2.42
N ASN A 167 -17.63 -14.22 -3.51
CA ASN A 167 -18.61 -15.31 -3.45
C ASN A 167 -18.01 -16.64 -2.96
N SER A 168 -16.72 -16.85 -3.16
CA SER A 168 -15.97 -18.00 -2.61
C SER A 168 -14.94 -17.60 -1.55
N ALA A 169 -14.91 -16.34 -1.13
CA ALA A 169 -14.01 -15.87 -0.09
C ALA A 169 -14.50 -16.27 1.31
N PRO A 170 -13.61 -16.33 2.32
CA PRO A 170 -12.17 -16.04 2.25
C PRO A 170 -11.36 -17.13 1.55
N TYR A 171 -10.40 -16.72 0.71
CA TYR A 171 -9.45 -17.65 0.10
C TYR A 171 -8.28 -17.92 1.03
N VAL A 172 -8.17 -19.13 1.57
CA VAL A 172 -7.07 -19.51 2.48
C VAL A 172 -5.81 -19.84 1.70
N VAL A 173 -4.71 -19.16 2.05
CA VAL A 173 -3.42 -19.28 1.40
C VAL A 173 -2.34 -19.51 2.46
N SER A 174 -1.35 -20.31 2.10
CA SER A 174 -0.11 -20.43 2.87
C SER A 174 1.08 -20.28 1.93
N LEU A 175 2.06 -19.49 2.35
CA LEU A 175 3.34 -19.31 1.66
C LEU A 175 4.47 -19.74 2.59
N ASN A 176 5.36 -20.60 2.11
CA ASN A 176 6.59 -20.96 2.82
C ASN A 176 7.52 -19.75 2.93
N GLY A 177 8.54 -19.85 3.79
CA GLY A 177 9.59 -18.84 3.88
C GLY A 177 10.23 -18.57 2.52
N LYS A 178 10.43 -17.29 2.20
CA LYS A 178 11.00 -16.81 0.92
C LYS A 178 10.26 -17.24 -0.35
N GLU A 179 9.08 -17.84 -0.24
CA GLU A 179 8.33 -18.30 -1.41
C GLU A 179 7.69 -17.10 -2.14
N LYS A 180 7.94 -17.00 -3.45
CA LYS A 180 7.16 -16.18 -4.38
C LYS A 180 6.23 -17.10 -5.16
N LYS A 181 4.92 -16.83 -5.11
CA LYS A 181 3.89 -17.67 -5.70
C LYS A 181 2.87 -16.85 -6.47
N ARG A 182 2.56 -17.30 -7.68
CA ARG A 182 1.42 -16.83 -8.46
C ARG A 182 0.21 -17.68 -8.12
N LEU A 183 -0.75 -17.07 -7.44
CA LEU A 183 -2.01 -17.71 -7.04
C LEU A 183 -3.02 -17.57 -8.17
N LYS A 184 -3.80 -18.63 -8.39
CA LYS A 184 -5.01 -18.62 -9.22
C LYS A 184 -6.21 -18.84 -8.32
N LEU A 185 -7.04 -17.82 -8.17
CA LEU A 185 -8.22 -17.84 -7.32
C LEU A 185 -9.45 -17.82 -8.20
N GLU A 186 -10.32 -18.81 -8.03
CA GLU A 186 -11.49 -18.99 -8.88
C GLU A 186 -12.78 -18.85 -8.07
N THR A 187 -13.84 -18.40 -8.72
CA THR A 187 -15.21 -18.46 -8.19
C THR A 187 -16.20 -18.73 -9.32
N THR A 188 -17.37 -19.20 -8.91
CA THR A 188 -18.52 -19.42 -9.79
C THR A 188 -19.68 -18.65 -9.21
N ILE A 189 -20.23 -17.70 -9.96
CA ILE A 189 -21.26 -16.77 -9.50
C ILE A 189 -22.54 -17.05 -10.27
N ALA A 190 -23.64 -17.29 -9.55
CA ALA A 190 -24.96 -17.39 -10.16
C ALA A 190 -25.50 -15.99 -10.45
N VAL A 191 -25.65 -15.64 -11.73
CA VAL A 191 -26.12 -14.32 -12.17
C VAL A 191 -27.62 -14.29 -12.49
N SER A 192 -28.34 -15.38 -12.18
CA SER A 192 -29.78 -15.53 -12.49
C SER A 192 -30.67 -14.45 -11.87
N ASN A 193 -30.20 -13.79 -10.79
CA ASN A 193 -30.92 -12.74 -10.08
C ASN A 193 -30.30 -11.34 -10.28
N MET A 194 -29.29 -11.18 -11.15
CA MET A 194 -28.68 -9.87 -11.42
C MET A 194 -29.44 -9.17 -12.55
N SER A 195 -29.79 -7.90 -12.35
CA SER A 195 -30.51 -7.07 -13.33
C SER A 195 -29.66 -6.70 -14.56
N ILE A 196 -28.35 -6.93 -14.51
CA ILE A 196 -27.40 -6.54 -15.56
C ILE A 196 -26.79 -7.81 -16.16
N LEU A 197 -26.83 -7.92 -17.49
CA LEU A 197 -26.22 -9.01 -18.23
C LEU A 197 -24.71 -8.76 -18.39
N ILE A 198 -23.90 -9.40 -17.54
CA ILE A 198 -22.43 -9.37 -17.64
C ILE A 198 -22.00 -10.46 -18.62
N GLN A 199 -21.54 -10.11 -19.82
CA GLN A 199 -21.00 -11.10 -20.78
C GLN A 199 -19.55 -11.47 -20.44
N SER A 200 -18.72 -10.47 -20.18
CA SER A 200 -17.34 -10.62 -19.73
C SER A 200 -16.86 -9.34 -19.04
N GLY A 201 -15.71 -9.43 -18.35
CA GLY A 201 -15.02 -8.27 -17.79
C GLY A 201 -13.59 -8.57 -17.39
N GLU A 202 -12.73 -7.57 -17.42
CA GLU A 202 -11.34 -7.63 -16.95
C GLU A 202 -11.12 -6.51 -15.94
N SER A 203 -10.43 -6.81 -14.84
CA SER A 203 -9.96 -5.81 -13.89
C SER A 203 -8.47 -6.02 -13.61
N ARG A 204 -7.70 -4.93 -13.63
CA ARG A 204 -6.26 -4.90 -13.33
C ARG A 204 -5.99 -4.08 -12.09
N PHE A 205 -4.81 -4.22 -11.51
CA PHE A 205 -4.42 -3.52 -10.28
C PHE A 205 -5.39 -3.84 -9.13
N VAL A 206 -5.72 -5.11 -9.01
CA VAL A 206 -6.72 -5.68 -8.12
C VAL A 206 -6.36 -5.36 -6.67
N ASN A 207 -7.32 -4.82 -5.94
CA ASN A 207 -7.21 -4.46 -4.54
C ASN A 207 -7.62 -5.65 -3.66
N ILE A 208 -6.75 -6.04 -2.72
CA ILE A 208 -6.99 -7.20 -1.85
C ILE A 208 -6.81 -6.87 -0.37
N ILE A 209 -7.51 -7.61 0.48
CA ILE A 209 -7.34 -7.60 1.92
C ILE A 209 -6.77 -8.94 2.34
N ILE A 210 -5.63 -8.93 3.02
CA ILE A 210 -5.08 -10.12 3.66
C ILE A 210 -5.33 -10.10 5.17
N ARG A 211 -5.73 -11.24 5.74
CA ARG A 211 -6.02 -11.39 7.18
C ARG A 211 -5.34 -12.61 7.79
N SER A 212 -4.91 -12.49 9.04
CA SER A 212 -4.38 -13.60 9.84
C SER A 212 -4.67 -13.33 11.32
N GLY A 213 -5.59 -14.11 11.90
CA GLY A 213 -6.19 -13.79 13.20
C GLY A 213 -6.84 -12.41 13.19
N ASP A 214 -6.51 -11.58 14.18
CA ASP A 214 -7.02 -10.20 14.30
C ASP A 214 -6.29 -9.19 13.39
N LYS A 215 -5.21 -9.60 12.73
CA LYS A 215 -4.40 -8.70 11.88
C LYS A 215 -5.00 -8.61 10.49
N THR A 216 -5.12 -7.38 9.98
CA THR A 216 -5.66 -7.08 8.65
C THR A 216 -4.74 -6.11 7.91
N ARG A 217 -4.55 -6.33 6.60
CA ARG A 217 -3.79 -5.43 5.73
C ARG A 217 -4.45 -5.31 4.37
N ARG A 218 -4.68 -4.07 3.93
CA ARG A 218 -5.11 -3.73 2.56
C ARG A 218 -3.88 -3.53 1.67
N LEU A 219 -3.93 -4.08 0.46
CA LEU A 219 -2.84 -4.15 -0.51
C LEU A 219 -3.35 -3.77 -1.91
#